data_AF-A0A2R6EBX6-F1
#
_entry.id   AF-A0A2R6EBX6-F1
#
_cell.length_a   1.000
_cell.length_b   1.000
_cell.length_c   1.000
_cell.angle_alpha   90.00
_cell.angle_beta   90.00
_cell.angle_gamma   90.00
#
_symmetry.space_group_name_H-M   'P 1'
#
loop_
_entity.id
_entity.type
_entity.pdbx_description
1 polymer ?
#
loop_
_entity_poly.entity_id
_entity_poly.type
_entity_poly.pdbx_seq_one_letter_code
_entity_poly.pdbx_strand_id
1 'polypeptide(L)'
;MSQSDRAFHDLLGYIERELDFESGFYNDAYLDRRINARMRRTGHDEYRAYQRHLEGNPEEQDALLDSLSINVTGFFRNPEAWESLREVLADLTDGHGSVRVWSAPCADGREPYSVAMLALDDDDIDARRVEVLGTDINADILAAEGDAFTVRDRVRELVSFERHDLIRGEDKHEFDLVLCRNFLIYIDADYKVPIFETITGSLVDRGYLVIGMTETLPSEFRDTYDPVAKKHRIYRRN
;
A
#
# COMPACT_ATOMS: atom_id res chain seq x y z
N MET A 1 10.98 30.16 -7.53
CA MET A 1 9.71 29.57 -7.06
C MET A 1 8.61 30.59 -7.29
N SER A 2 7.50 30.18 -7.89
CA SER A 2 6.34 31.04 -8.11
C SER A 2 5.61 31.33 -6.80
N GLN A 3 4.74 32.35 -6.78
CA GLN A 3 3.87 32.61 -5.62
C GLN A 3 2.92 31.43 -5.34
N SER A 4 2.49 30.75 -6.40
CA SER A 4 1.65 29.56 -6.33
C SER A 4 2.42 28.38 -5.70
N ASP A 5 3.68 28.16 -6.11
CA ASP A 5 4.52 27.07 -5.56
C ASP A 5 4.72 27.26 -4.05
N ARG A 6 5.02 28.49 -3.62
CA ARG A 6 5.18 28.79 -2.19
C ARG A 6 3.88 28.53 -1.43
N ALA A 7 2.73 28.95 -1.98
CA ALA A 7 1.44 28.73 -1.35
C ALA A 7 1.06 27.24 -1.27
N PHE A 8 1.44 26.44 -2.27
CA PHE A 8 1.30 25.00 -2.26
C PHE A 8 2.11 24.36 -1.12
N HIS A 9 3.40 24.68 -1.00
CA HIS A 9 4.23 24.15 0.08
C HIS A 9 3.82 24.67 1.47
N ASP A 10 3.31 25.91 1.57
CA ASP A 10 2.73 26.42 2.83
C ASP A 10 1.54 25.54 3.27
N LEU A 11 0.67 25.16 2.33
CA LEU A 11 -0.46 24.26 2.55
C LEU A 11 -0.01 22.84 2.91
N LEU A 12 1.01 22.30 2.23
CA LEU A 12 1.59 21.00 2.60
C LEU A 12 2.09 21.00 4.04
N GLY A 13 2.79 22.07 4.45
CA GLY A 13 3.24 22.21 5.84
C GLY A 13 2.09 22.34 6.85
N TYR A 14 0.94 22.91 6.46
CA TYR A 14 -0.27 22.88 7.29
C TYR A 14 -0.82 21.45 7.43
N ILE A 15 -0.96 20.74 6.31
CA ILE A 15 -1.46 19.36 6.27
C ILE A 15 -0.60 18.44 7.13
N GLU A 16 0.73 18.55 7.06
CA GLU A 16 1.65 17.77 7.89
C GLU A 16 1.50 18.03 9.40
N ARG A 17 1.36 19.30 9.80
CA ARG A 17 1.34 19.67 11.22
C ARG A 17 -0.01 19.49 11.88
N GLU A 18 -1.09 19.76 11.15
CA GLU A 18 -2.44 19.86 11.72
C GLU A 18 -3.30 18.63 11.39
N LEU A 19 -3.00 17.90 10.30
CA LEU A 19 -3.79 16.75 9.85
C LEU A 19 -3.01 15.42 9.93
N ASP A 20 -1.81 15.42 10.53
CA ASP A 20 -0.94 14.25 10.71
C ASP A 20 -0.69 13.43 9.42
N PHE A 21 -0.59 14.13 8.28
CA PHE A 21 -0.36 13.51 6.97
C PHE A 21 1.06 13.79 6.48
N GLU A 22 1.82 12.72 6.28
CA GLU A 22 3.24 12.74 5.88
C GLU A 22 3.43 13.12 4.41
N SER A 23 3.17 14.39 4.07
CA SER A 23 3.17 14.86 2.69
C SER A 23 4.54 14.76 2.03
N GLY A 24 5.62 14.94 2.79
CA GLY A 24 7.00 14.89 2.31
C GLY A 24 7.43 13.56 1.67
N PHE A 25 6.67 12.48 1.81
CA PHE A 25 6.93 11.19 1.14
C PHE A 25 6.40 11.11 -0.28
N TYR A 26 5.40 11.93 -0.61
CA TYR A 26 4.68 11.85 -1.87
C TYR A 26 5.25 12.83 -2.88
N ASN A 27 5.15 12.49 -4.16
CA ASN A 27 5.56 13.43 -5.20
C ASN A 27 4.61 14.63 -5.27
N ASP A 28 5.18 15.83 -5.35
CA ASP A 28 4.45 17.10 -5.38
C ASP A 28 3.37 17.14 -6.48
N ALA A 29 3.65 16.65 -7.68
CA ALA A 29 2.68 16.66 -8.78
C ALA A 29 1.46 15.74 -8.51
N TYR A 30 1.64 14.66 -7.75
CA TYR A 30 0.51 13.84 -7.30
C TYR A 30 -0.35 14.57 -6.28
N LEU A 31 0.28 15.10 -5.22
CA LEU A 31 -0.40 15.84 -4.16
C LEU A 31 -1.13 17.06 -4.74
N ASP A 32 -0.44 17.82 -5.57
CA ASP A 32 -0.98 18.99 -6.25
C ASP A 32 -2.25 18.67 -7.04
N ARG A 33 -2.23 17.57 -7.80
CA ARG A 33 -3.41 17.13 -8.55
C ARG A 33 -4.60 16.79 -7.64
N ARG A 34 -4.36 16.14 -6.50
CA ARG A 34 -5.40 15.74 -5.55
C ARG A 34 -5.98 16.95 -4.82
N ILE A 35 -5.12 17.84 -4.34
CA ILE A 35 -5.50 19.10 -3.68
C ILE A 35 -6.30 19.96 -4.65
N ASN A 36 -5.84 20.15 -5.88
CA ASN A 36 -6.58 20.90 -6.90
C ASN A 36 -7.96 20.30 -7.20
N ALA A 37 -8.12 18.97 -7.13
CA ALA A 37 -9.42 18.34 -7.30
C ALA A 37 -10.38 18.69 -6.15
N ARG A 38 -9.90 18.76 -4.90
CA ARG A 38 -10.69 19.22 -3.74
C ARG A 38 -11.01 20.71 -3.83
N MET A 39 -10.02 21.54 -4.16
CA MET A 39 -10.17 22.98 -4.38
C MET A 39 -11.30 23.29 -5.38
N ARG A 40 -11.32 22.61 -6.53
CA ARG A 40 -12.40 22.77 -7.53
C ARG A 40 -13.77 22.35 -7.01
N ARG A 41 -13.86 21.29 -6.20
CA ARG A 41 -15.14 20.82 -5.61
C ARG A 41 -15.68 21.79 -4.58
N THR A 42 -14.81 22.50 -3.87
CA THR A 42 -15.16 23.47 -2.84
C THR A 42 -15.22 24.91 -3.35
N GLY A 43 -14.92 25.15 -4.64
CA GLY A 43 -15.00 26.47 -5.28
C GLY A 43 -13.83 27.40 -4.95
N HIS A 44 -12.63 26.84 -4.70
CA HIS A 44 -11.42 27.60 -4.41
C HIS A 44 -10.43 27.50 -5.59
N ASP A 45 -9.86 28.65 -5.99
CA ASP A 45 -8.89 28.71 -7.09
C ASP A 45 -7.45 29.02 -6.62
N GLU A 46 -7.24 29.21 -5.31
CA GLU A 46 -5.93 29.51 -4.71
C GLU A 46 -5.68 28.66 -3.45
N TYR A 47 -4.47 28.10 -3.27
CA TYR A 47 -4.14 27.25 -2.10
C TYR A 47 -4.35 27.97 -0.77
N ARG A 48 -4.03 29.27 -0.67
CA ARG A 48 -4.26 30.06 0.56
C ARG A 48 -5.73 30.25 0.89
N ALA A 49 -6.59 30.33 -0.12
CA ALA A 49 -8.02 30.40 0.10
C ALA A 49 -8.54 29.05 0.59
N TYR A 50 -8.07 27.96 -0.02
CA TYR A 50 -8.41 26.60 0.37
C TYR A 50 -7.90 26.23 1.78
N GLN A 51 -6.68 26.62 2.16
CA GLN A 51 -6.17 26.39 3.51
C GLN A 51 -7.05 27.05 4.59
N ARG A 52 -7.46 28.30 4.37
CA ARG A 52 -8.40 28.98 5.30
C ARG A 52 -9.75 28.28 5.40
N HIS A 53 -10.19 27.61 4.34
CA HIS A 53 -11.39 26.79 4.37
C HIS A 53 -11.17 25.52 5.22
N LEU A 54 -10.03 24.83 5.05
CA LEU A 54 -9.66 23.66 5.85
C LEU A 54 -9.59 23.98 7.34
N GLU A 55 -8.98 25.10 7.73
CA GLU A 55 -8.81 25.51 9.14
C GLU A 55 -10.12 25.56 9.94
N GLY A 56 -11.26 25.77 9.28
CA GLY A 56 -12.59 25.84 9.91
C GLY A 56 -13.55 24.73 9.53
N ASN A 57 -13.12 23.70 8.77
CA ASN A 57 -14.01 22.69 8.22
C ASN A 57 -13.46 21.27 8.39
N PRO A 58 -13.75 20.59 9.52
CA PRO A 58 -13.32 19.21 9.78
C PRO A 58 -13.79 18.22 8.70
N GLU A 59 -15.01 18.38 8.18
CA GLU A 59 -15.53 17.49 7.11
C GLU A 59 -14.69 17.60 5.83
N GLU A 60 -14.19 18.80 5.50
CA GLU A 60 -13.29 18.97 4.36
C GLU A 60 -11.87 18.49 4.65
N GLN A 61 -11.41 18.56 5.91
CA GLN A 61 -10.13 17.97 6.31
C GLN A 61 -10.15 16.45 6.07
N ASP A 62 -11.19 15.76 6.56
CA ASP A 62 -11.38 14.32 6.34
C ASP A 62 -11.47 14.01 4.84
N ALA A 63 -12.29 14.77 4.10
CA ALA A 63 -12.48 14.54 2.68
C ALA A 63 -11.24 14.87 1.81
N LEU A 64 -10.34 15.72 2.30
CA LEU A 64 -9.01 15.95 1.73
C LEU A 64 -8.08 14.79 2.03
N LEU A 65 -7.98 14.37 3.29
CA LEU A 65 -7.17 13.22 3.69
C LEU A 65 -7.58 11.97 2.89
N ASP A 66 -8.87 11.71 2.75
CA ASP A 66 -9.40 10.64 1.91
C ASP A 66 -9.02 10.78 0.42
N SER A 67 -8.88 12.00 -0.07
CA SER A 67 -8.47 12.25 -1.45
C SER A 67 -6.95 12.10 -1.65
N LEU A 68 -6.16 12.31 -0.60
CA LEU A 68 -4.71 12.14 -0.60
C LEU A 68 -4.34 10.66 -0.43
N SER A 69 -5.07 9.96 0.43
CA SER A 69 -5.00 8.52 0.66
C SER A 69 -5.21 7.71 -0.62
N ILE A 70 -4.53 6.56 -0.69
CA ILE A 70 -4.56 5.66 -1.85
C ILE A 70 -5.84 4.81 -1.78
N ASN A 71 -6.99 5.44 -1.97
CA ASN A 71 -8.31 4.86 -1.67
C ASN A 71 -8.98 4.09 -2.84
N VAL A 72 -8.21 3.57 -3.79
CA VAL A 72 -8.76 2.69 -4.85
C VAL A 72 -8.11 1.32 -4.75
N THR A 73 -8.52 0.56 -3.73
CA THR A 73 -8.24 -0.86 -3.63
C THR A 73 -9.52 -1.65 -3.93
N GLY A 74 -9.38 -2.78 -4.61
CA GLY A 74 -10.47 -3.65 -5.02
C GLY A 74 -10.05 -5.09 -4.75
N PHE A 75 -11.01 -5.96 -4.44
CA PHE A 75 -10.72 -7.38 -4.38
C PHE A 75 -10.13 -7.85 -5.72
N PHE A 76 -9.10 -8.68 -5.65
CA PHE A 76 -8.41 -9.23 -6.82
C PHE A 76 -7.97 -8.18 -7.86
N ARG A 77 -7.46 -7.02 -7.41
CA ARG A 77 -6.97 -5.97 -8.32
C ARG A 77 -5.89 -6.51 -9.26
N ASN A 78 -6.05 -6.25 -10.56
CA ASN A 78 -5.31 -6.87 -11.67
C ASN A 78 -5.44 -8.40 -11.66
N PRO A 79 -6.62 -8.94 -12.02
CA PRO A 79 -6.93 -10.37 -11.93
C PRO A 79 -5.87 -11.29 -12.54
N GLU A 80 -5.25 -10.90 -13.66
CA GLU A 80 -4.24 -11.75 -14.31
C GLU A 80 -2.99 -11.99 -13.44
N ALA A 81 -2.67 -11.06 -12.53
CA ALA A 81 -1.54 -11.23 -11.61
C ALA A 81 -1.82 -12.30 -10.54
N TRP A 82 -3.10 -12.53 -10.20
CA TRP A 82 -3.50 -13.51 -9.19
C TRP A 82 -3.33 -14.94 -9.67
N GLU A 83 -3.39 -15.19 -10.98
CA GLU A 83 -3.08 -16.52 -11.53
C GLU A 83 -1.60 -16.90 -11.33
N SER A 84 -0.67 -15.96 -11.49
CA SER A 84 0.73 -16.24 -11.15
C SER A 84 0.99 -16.25 -9.64
N LEU A 85 0.21 -15.50 -8.85
CA LEU A 85 0.31 -15.55 -7.40
C LEU A 85 -0.20 -16.88 -6.83
N ARG A 86 -1.22 -17.47 -7.45
CA ARG A 86 -1.74 -18.81 -7.14
C ARG A 86 -0.63 -19.85 -7.21
N GLU A 87 0.14 -19.87 -8.30
CA GLU A 87 1.28 -20.77 -8.47
C GLU A 87 2.34 -20.57 -7.37
N VAL A 88 2.63 -19.32 -6.98
CA VAL A 88 3.58 -19.01 -5.90
C VAL A 88 3.08 -19.50 -4.54
N LEU A 89 1.81 -19.26 -4.21
CA LEU A 89 1.23 -19.71 -2.95
C LEU A 89 1.16 -21.25 -2.86
N ALA A 90 0.85 -21.92 -3.98
CA ALA A 90 0.89 -23.38 -4.05
C ALA A 90 2.32 -23.91 -3.79
N ASP A 91 3.33 -23.37 -4.46
CA ASP A 91 4.76 -23.72 -4.25
C ASP A 91 5.19 -23.50 -2.80
N LEU A 92 4.83 -22.36 -2.21
CA LEU A 92 5.15 -22.05 -0.81
C LEU A 92 4.47 -23.01 0.17
N THR A 93 3.21 -23.37 -0.07
CA THR A 93 2.43 -24.23 0.84
C THR A 93 2.68 -25.73 0.66
N ASP A 94 3.30 -26.18 -0.44
CA ASP A 94 3.77 -27.56 -0.63
C ASP A 94 4.91 -27.96 0.33
N GLY A 95 5.60 -26.97 0.90
CA GLY A 95 6.67 -27.17 1.89
C GLY A 95 6.23 -27.78 3.23
N HIS A 96 7.03 -27.61 4.28
CA HIS A 96 6.70 -28.13 5.63
C HIS A 96 6.43 -27.03 6.68
N GLY A 97 6.55 -25.75 6.31
CA GLY A 97 6.38 -24.61 7.21
C GLY A 97 5.06 -23.85 7.04
N SER A 98 4.83 -22.89 7.94
CA SER A 98 3.86 -21.81 7.72
C SER A 98 4.35 -20.88 6.61
N VAL A 99 3.42 -20.33 5.84
CA VAL A 99 3.64 -19.34 4.79
C VAL A 99 3.14 -18.00 5.29
N ARG A 100 4.07 -17.08 5.55
CA ARG A 100 3.75 -15.72 6.01
C ARG A 100 3.73 -14.76 4.84
N VAL A 101 2.59 -14.11 4.65
CA VAL A 101 2.35 -13.12 3.60
C VAL A 101 2.22 -11.72 4.22
N TRP A 102 2.93 -10.75 3.68
CA TRP A 102 2.81 -9.35 4.06
C TRP A 102 2.22 -8.52 2.92
N SER A 103 1.12 -7.81 3.14
CA SER A 103 0.58 -6.81 2.23
C SER A 103 0.82 -5.41 2.81
N ALA A 104 1.65 -4.61 2.13
CA ALA A 104 2.10 -3.31 2.63
C ALA A 104 2.37 -2.29 1.49
N PRO A 105 1.67 -1.15 1.46
CA PRO A 105 0.51 -0.80 2.28
C PRO A 105 -0.77 -1.56 1.84
N CYS A 106 -1.64 -1.88 2.80
CA CYS A 106 -2.84 -2.69 2.54
C CYS A 106 -4.15 -1.90 2.38
N ALA A 107 -4.16 -0.59 2.67
CA ALA A 107 -5.36 0.25 2.68
C ALA A 107 -6.49 -0.39 3.50
N ASP A 108 -7.70 -0.51 2.95
CA ASP A 108 -8.87 -1.07 3.65
C ASP A 108 -8.91 -2.61 3.74
N GLY A 109 -7.78 -3.28 3.46
CA GLY A 109 -7.62 -4.71 3.64
C GLY A 109 -8.11 -5.60 2.49
N ARG A 110 -8.62 -5.03 1.38
CA ARG A 110 -9.05 -5.86 0.23
C ARG A 110 -7.95 -6.73 -0.37
N GLU A 111 -6.70 -6.28 -0.38
CA GLU A 111 -5.57 -7.09 -0.87
C GLU A 111 -5.26 -8.29 0.06
N PRO A 112 -5.02 -8.12 1.37
CA PRO A 112 -4.76 -9.27 2.25
C PRO A 112 -5.97 -10.22 2.32
N TYR A 113 -7.20 -9.71 2.29
CA TYR A 113 -8.37 -10.57 2.17
C TYR A 113 -8.44 -11.34 0.83
N SER A 114 -7.97 -10.75 -0.28
CA SER A 114 -7.93 -11.46 -1.57
C SER A 114 -6.93 -12.63 -1.52
N VAL A 115 -5.80 -12.47 -0.83
CA VAL A 115 -4.84 -13.58 -0.57
C VAL A 115 -5.51 -14.69 0.23
N ALA A 116 -6.17 -14.36 1.35
CA ALA A 116 -6.85 -15.34 2.18
C ALA A 116 -8.00 -16.04 1.43
N MET A 117 -8.76 -15.30 0.62
CA MET A 117 -9.81 -15.88 -0.23
C MET A 117 -9.23 -16.84 -1.28
N LEU A 118 -8.13 -16.47 -1.94
CA LEU A 118 -7.45 -17.34 -2.90
C LEU A 118 -6.96 -18.63 -2.24
N ALA A 119 -6.31 -18.52 -1.08
CA ALA A 119 -5.81 -19.67 -0.34
C ALA A 119 -6.93 -20.64 0.09
N LEU A 120 -8.12 -20.11 0.43
CA LEU A 120 -9.28 -20.92 0.82
C LEU A 120 -10.08 -21.50 -0.35
N ASP A 121 -9.89 -20.97 -1.56
CA ASP A 121 -10.65 -21.35 -2.77
C ASP A 121 -9.91 -22.40 -3.62
N ASP A 122 -8.57 -22.43 -3.55
CA ASP A 122 -7.74 -23.35 -4.31
C ASP A 122 -7.33 -24.58 -3.50
N ASP A 123 -7.64 -25.78 -4.00
CA ASP A 123 -7.29 -27.05 -3.36
C ASP A 123 -5.78 -27.35 -3.36
N ASP A 124 -5.00 -26.71 -4.25
CA ASP A 124 -3.54 -26.85 -4.31
C ASP A 124 -2.82 -25.95 -3.28
N ILE A 125 -3.55 -25.09 -2.56
CA ILE A 125 -3.03 -24.21 -1.51
C ILE A 125 -3.49 -24.70 -0.14
N ASP A 126 -2.56 -25.07 0.74
CA ASP A 126 -2.93 -25.41 2.12
C ASP A 126 -3.19 -24.14 2.94
N ALA A 127 -4.44 -23.65 2.91
CA ALA A 127 -4.88 -22.45 3.64
C ALA A 127 -4.53 -22.46 5.14
N ARG A 128 -4.41 -23.64 5.77
CA ARG A 128 -4.09 -23.76 7.20
C ARG A 128 -2.65 -23.35 7.52
N ARG A 129 -1.81 -23.23 6.49
CA ARG A 129 -0.43 -22.78 6.58
C ARG A 129 -0.28 -21.30 6.26
N VAL A 130 -1.30 -20.64 5.72
CA VAL A 130 -1.20 -19.26 5.25
C VAL A 130 -1.61 -18.30 6.36
N GLU A 131 -0.70 -17.39 6.70
CA GLU A 131 -0.95 -16.27 7.60
C GLU A 131 -0.69 -14.96 6.84
N VAL A 132 -1.66 -14.05 6.85
CA VAL A 132 -1.57 -12.78 6.14
C VAL A 132 -1.55 -11.63 7.13
N LEU A 133 -0.53 -10.77 7.01
CA LEU A 133 -0.44 -9.51 7.71
C LEU A 133 -0.69 -8.37 6.71
N GLY A 134 -1.74 -7.57 6.95
CA GLY A 134 -1.93 -6.30 6.29
C GLY A 134 -1.37 -5.16 7.14
N THR A 135 -0.58 -4.27 6.56
CA THR A 135 -0.14 -3.07 7.28
C THR A 135 -0.39 -1.80 6.51
N ASP A 136 -0.69 -0.72 7.23
CA ASP A 136 -0.80 0.63 6.66
C ASP A 136 -0.32 1.67 7.69
N ILE A 137 0.03 2.87 7.23
CA ILE A 137 0.44 3.97 8.13
C ILE A 137 -0.77 4.58 8.83
N ASN A 138 -1.94 4.54 8.18
CA ASN A 138 -3.20 5.03 8.71
C ASN A 138 -3.92 3.92 9.48
N ALA A 139 -4.19 4.12 10.77
CA ALA A 139 -4.90 3.13 11.58
C ALA A 139 -6.40 3.08 11.29
N ASP A 140 -7.00 4.19 10.86
CA ASP A 140 -8.45 4.32 10.66
C ASP A 140 -8.91 3.53 9.42
N ILE A 141 -8.08 3.46 8.38
CA ILE A 141 -8.40 2.68 7.18
C ILE A 141 -8.46 1.17 7.47
N LEU A 142 -7.72 0.70 8.48
CA LEU A 142 -7.74 -0.70 8.94
C LEU A 142 -9.03 -1.03 9.72
N ALA A 143 -9.69 -0.02 10.29
CA ALA A 143 -10.90 -0.18 11.10
C ALA A 143 -12.20 0.02 10.30
N ALA A 144 -12.12 0.43 9.02
CA ALA A 144 -13.28 0.76 8.22
C ALA A 144 -14.15 -0.47 7.91
N GLU A 145 -15.30 -0.59 8.59
CA GLU A 145 -16.36 -1.52 8.22
C GLU A 145 -17.38 -0.82 7.30
N GLY A 146 -17.60 -1.40 6.11
CA GLY A 146 -18.60 -0.88 5.17
C GLY A 146 -20.01 -1.38 5.48
N ASP A 147 -21.03 -0.56 5.23
CA ASP A 147 -22.42 -0.84 5.61
C ASP A 147 -23.15 -1.90 4.76
N ALA A 148 -22.55 -2.39 3.67
CA ALA A 148 -23.25 -3.24 2.68
C ALA A 148 -22.85 -4.72 2.71
N PHE A 149 -21.59 -5.04 3.00
CA PHE A 149 -21.07 -6.41 2.97
C PHE A 149 -19.95 -6.58 4.01
N THR A 150 -19.89 -7.77 4.61
CA THR A 150 -18.88 -8.14 5.59
C THR A 150 -18.14 -9.39 5.14
N VAL A 151 -16.80 -9.38 5.27
CA VAL A 151 -15.96 -10.56 5.00
C VAL A 151 -16.28 -11.65 6.02
N ARG A 152 -16.45 -12.90 5.55
CA ARG A 152 -16.77 -14.04 6.42
C ARG A 152 -15.64 -14.33 7.40
N ASP A 153 -15.97 -14.77 8.61
CA ASP A 153 -15.01 -15.04 9.69
C ASP A 153 -13.89 -16.00 9.27
N ARG A 154 -14.23 -17.08 8.54
CA ARG A 154 -13.23 -18.03 8.01
C ARG A 154 -12.10 -17.39 7.18
N VAL A 155 -12.37 -16.24 6.53
CA VAL A 155 -11.37 -15.48 5.76
C VAL A 155 -10.65 -14.51 6.68
N ARG A 156 -11.38 -13.87 7.61
CA ARG A 156 -10.83 -12.95 8.61
C ARG A 156 -9.82 -13.64 9.54
N GLU A 157 -10.03 -14.91 9.86
CA GLU A 157 -9.14 -15.71 10.70
C GLU A 157 -7.71 -15.88 10.13
N LEU A 158 -7.54 -15.74 8.82
CA LEU A 158 -6.22 -15.78 8.17
C LEU A 158 -5.52 -14.42 8.12
N VAL A 159 -6.23 -13.33 8.46
CA VAL A 159 -5.75 -11.96 8.25
C VAL A 159 -5.67 -11.21 9.56
N SER A 160 -4.49 -10.64 9.82
CA SER A 160 -4.27 -9.68 10.90
C SER A 160 -3.86 -8.32 10.33
N PHE A 161 -4.09 -7.27 11.12
CA PHE A 161 -3.75 -5.89 10.72
C PHE A 161 -2.89 -5.21 11.78
N GLU A 162 -1.94 -4.41 11.33
CA GLU A 162 -1.04 -3.63 12.20
C GLU A 162 -0.72 -2.28 11.55
N ARG A 163 -0.54 -1.23 12.36
CA ARG A 163 -0.01 0.04 11.87
C ARG A 163 1.50 -0.10 11.60
N HIS A 164 1.95 0.26 10.40
CA HIS A 164 3.36 0.23 10.06
C HIS A 164 3.72 1.34 9.05
N ASP A 165 4.82 2.04 9.31
CA ASP A 165 5.42 2.98 8.37
C ASP A 165 6.48 2.24 7.53
N LEU A 166 6.21 2.03 6.25
CA LEU A 166 7.12 1.27 5.37
C LEU A 166 8.43 2.02 5.05
N ILE A 167 8.47 3.34 5.26
CA ILE A 167 9.63 4.19 4.95
C ILE A 167 10.56 4.31 6.17
N ARG A 168 10.00 4.47 7.37
CA ARG A 168 10.78 4.69 8.61
C ARG A 168 10.76 3.51 9.58
N GLY A 169 9.88 2.55 9.37
CA GLY A 169 9.71 1.38 10.23
C GLY A 169 10.86 0.39 10.10
N GLU A 170 11.01 -0.42 11.15
CA GLU A 170 11.93 -1.56 11.16
C GLU A 170 11.42 -2.68 10.25
N ASP A 171 12.33 -3.53 9.75
CA ASP A 171 11.90 -4.74 9.06
C ASP A 171 11.18 -5.70 10.02
N LYS A 172 10.22 -6.47 9.49
CA LYS A 172 9.36 -7.35 10.27
C LYS A 172 9.80 -8.82 10.26
N HIS A 173 10.85 -9.12 9.48
CA HIS A 173 11.50 -10.41 9.23
C HIS A 173 10.57 -11.60 8.91
N GLU A 174 11.16 -12.68 8.37
CA GLU A 174 10.51 -13.99 8.25
C GLU A 174 9.21 -14.02 7.41
N PHE A 175 9.10 -13.21 6.35
CA PHE A 175 8.02 -13.32 5.36
C PHE A 175 8.44 -14.11 4.12
N ASP A 176 7.58 -15.01 3.67
CA ASP A 176 7.78 -15.81 2.46
C ASP A 176 7.32 -15.07 1.20
N LEU A 177 6.35 -14.17 1.36
CA LEU A 177 5.77 -13.37 0.29
C LEU A 177 5.46 -11.95 0.78
N VAL A 178 5.93 -10.95 0.04
CA VAL A 178 5.56 -9.54 0.26
C VAL A 178 4.85 -8.99 -0.98
N LEU A 179 3.70 -8.37 -0.77
CA LEU A 179 2.91 -7.62 -1.74
C LEU A 179 3.07 -6.14 -1.43
N CYS A 180 3.77 -5.39 -2.29
CA CYS A 180 3.89 -3.94 -2.22
C CYS A 180 3.41 -3.34 -3.55
N ARG A 181 2.08 -3.29 -3.71
CA ARG A 181 1.43 -3.03 -5.00
C ARG A 181 0.71 -1.69 -5.01
N ASN A 182 0.86 -0.97 -6.13
CA ASN A 182 0.12 0.26 -6.41
C ASN A 182 0.32 1.37 -5.36
N PHE A 183 1.53 1.45 -4.82
CA PHE A 183 1.97 2.41 -3.81
C PHE A 183 3.14 3.26 -4.33
N LEU A 184 4.15 2.61 -4.91
CA LEU A 184 5.43 3.21 -5.32
C LEU A 184 5.29 4.26 -6.43
N ILE A 185 4.16 4.28 -7.15
CA ILE A 185 3.87 5.31 -8.17
C ILE A 185 3.55 6.70 -7.56
N TYR A 186 3.24 6.77 -6.27
CA TYR A 186 2.90 8.01 -5.58
C TYR A 186 4.06 8.58 -4.78
N ILE A 187 5.00 7.71 -4.41
CA ILE A 187 6.14 8.01 -3.56
C ILE A 187 7.27 8.66 -4.35
N ASP A 188 7.89 9.68 -3.75
CA ASP A 188 9.06 10.33 -4.32
C ASP A 188 10.23 9.33 -4.48
N ALA A 189 11.10 9.57 -5.46
CA ALA A 189 12.22 8.67 -5.75
C ALA A 189 13.13 8.48 -4.53
N ASP A 190 13.31 9.51 -3.70
CA ASP A 190 14.22 9.49 -2.55
C ASP A 190 13.79 8.49 -1.47
N TYR A 191 12.51 8.13 -1.39
CA TYR A 191 12.00 7.18 -0.40
C TYR A 191 11.85 5.75 -0.92
N LYS A 192 12.07 5.52 -2.22
CA LYS A 192 11.97 4.17 -2.78
C LYS A 192 13.05 3.24 -2.27
N VAL A 193 14.27 3.73 -2.07
CA VAL A 193 15.36 2.89 -1.53
C VAL A 193 15.03 2.44 -0.09
N PRO A 194 14.72 3.33 0.86
CA PRO A 194 14.30 2.93 2.22
C PRO A 194 13.16 1.91 2.24
N ILE A 195 12.11 2.12 1.44
CA ILE A 195 10.99 1.16 1.33
C ILE A 195 11.49 -0.24 0.95
N PHE A 196 12.38 -0.31 -0.04
CA PHE A 196 12.90 -1.60 -0.48
C PHE A 196 13.92 -2.19 0.49
N GLU A 197 14.61 -1.40 1.30
CA GLU A 197 15.42 -1.91 2.42
C GLU A 197 14.53 -2.62 3.44
N THR A 198 13.43 -1.98 3.88
CA THR A 198 12.45 -2.57 4.81
C THR A 198 11.80 -3.84 4.24
N ILE A 199 11.36 -3.81 2.98
CA ILE A 199 10.77 -4.97 2.31
C ILE A 199 11.78 -6.11 2.21
N THR A 200 12.99 -5.81 1.76
CA THR A 200 14.03 -6.83 1.54
C THR A 200 14.44 -7.45 2.86
N GLY A 201 14.66 -6.66 3.93
CA GLY A 201 14.98 -7.14 5.28
C GLY A 201 13.86 -7.97 5.91
N SER A 202 12.62 -7.76 5.48
CA SER A 202 11.45 -8.53 5.94
C SER A 202 11.26 -9.86 5.22
N LEU A 203 11.78 -9.99 4.00
CA LEU A 203 11.72 -11.24 3.22
C LEU A 203 12.75 -12.27 3.71
N VAL A 204 12.36 -13.55 3.72
CA VAL A 204 13.33 -14.64 3.84
C VAL A 204 14.17 -14.78 2.56
N ASP A 205 15.34 -15.41 2.68
CA ASP A 205 16.10 -15.83 1.50
C ASP A 205 15.21 -16.73 0.64
N ARG A 206 15.20 -16.48 -0.68
CA ARG A 206 14.34 -17.17 -1.65
C ARG A 206 12.83 -16.92 -1.49
N GLY A 207 12.42 -15.96 -0.66
CA GLY A 207 11.06 -15.43 -0.61
C GLY A 207 10.68 -14.61 -1.85
N TYR A 208 9.40 -14.27 -1.98
CA TYR A 208 8.83 -13.65 -3.16
C TYR A 208 8.40 -12.20 -2.90
N LEU A 209 8.71 -11.32 -3.86
CA LEU A 209 8.24 -9.93 -3.87
C LEU A 209 7.31 -9.72 -5.07
N VAL A 210 6.16 -9.11 -4.82
CA VAL A 210 5.22 -8.67 -5.85
C VAL A 210 5.03 -7.16 -5.75
N ILE A 211 5.27 -6.47 -6.86
CA ILE A 211 4.97 -5.03 -6.97
C ILE A 211 3.85 -4.77 -7.98
N GLY A 212 3.32 -3.55 -8.00
CA GLY A 212 2.24 -3.16 -8.91
C GLY A 212 2.67 -3.24 -10.38
N MET A 213 1.71 -3.52 -11.26
CA MET A 213 1.97 -3.75 -12.70
C MET A 213 2.76 -2.63 -13.39
N THR A 214 2.55 -1.38 -12.97
CA THR A 214 3.20 -0.17 -13.50
C THR A 214 4.44 0.24 -12.70
N GLU A 215 4.81 -0.51 -11.68
CA GLU A 215 5.92 -0.21 -10.79
C GLU A 215 7.19 -0.93 -11.25
N THR A 216 8.33 -0.45 -10.78
CA THR A 216 9.64 -0.97 -11.15
C THR A 216 10.53 -1.02 -9.92
N LEU A 217 11.35 -2.06 -9.84
CA LEU A 217 12.42 -2.13 -8.84
C LEU A 217 13.37 -0.92 -8.99
N PRO A 218 13.77 -0.29 -7.87
CA PRO A 218 14.90 0.64 -7.86
C PRO A 218 16.16 -0.06 -8.40
N SER A 219 17.07 0.72 -8.98
CA SER A 219 18.31 0.20 -9.59
C SER A 219 19.14 -0.65 -8.63
N GLU A 220 19.16 -0.23 -7.37
CA GLU A 220 19.92 -0.74 -6.24
C GLU A 220 19.54 -2.19 -5.90
N PHE A 221 18.30 -2.59 -6.20
CA PHE A 221 17.75 -3.91 -5.85
C PHE A 221 17.62 -4.85 -7.05
N ARG A 222 18.03 -4.44 -8.26
CA ARG A 222 17.85 -5.26 -9.46
C ARG A 222 18.62 -6.57 -9.41
N ASP A 223 19.79 -6.59 -8.79
CA ASP A 223 20.62 -7.79 -8.64
C ASP A 223 20.24 -8.63 -7.40
N THR A 224 19.37 -8.10 -6.54
CA THR A 224 18.81 -8.79 -5.36
C THR A 224 17.62 -9.68 -5.72
N TYR A 225 16.97 -9.42 -6.85
CA TYR A 225 15.67 -10.00 -7.20
C TYR A 225 15.67 -10.62 -8.61
N ASP A 226 15.53 -11.93 -8.67
CA ASP A 226 15.35 -12.66 -9.92
C ASP A 226 13.87 -12.62 -10.38
N PRO A 227 13.56 -12.30 -11.65
CA PRO A 227 12.19 -12.25 -12.13
C PRO A 227 11.61 -13.65 -12.32
N VAL A 228 10.51 -13.96 -11.61
CA VAL A 228 9.78 -15.24 -11.73
C VAL A 228 8.65 -15.11 -12.75
N ALA A 229 7.82 -14.08 -12.62
CA ALA A 229 6.76 -13.76 -13.58
C ALA A 229 6.84 -12.28 -13.94
N LYS A 230 7.79 -11.92 -14.83
CA LYS A 230 8.09 -10.52 -15.20
C LYS A 230 6.87 -9.73 -15.66
N LYS A 231 5.93 -10.36 -16.38
CA LYS A 231 4.69 -9.73 -16.85
C LYS A 231 3.80 -9.28 -15.67
N HIS A 232 3.81 -10.03 -14.58
CA HIS A 232 3.00 -9.81 -13.38
C HIS A 232 3.80 -9.24 -12.20
N ARG A 233 5.05 -8.83 -12.46
CA ARG A 233 5.92 -8.17 -11.48
C ARG A 233 6.16 -9.00 -10.22
N ILE A 234 6.30 -10.32 -10.40
CA ILE A 234 6.69 -11.26 -9.35
C ILE A 234 8.18 -11.55 -9.47
N TYR A 235 8.87 -11.40 -8.36
CA TYR A 235 10.31 -11.56 -8.21
C TYR A 235 10.60 -12.50 -7.05
N ARG A 236 11.77 -13.15 -7.07
CA ARG A 236 12.29 -13.96 -5.98
C ARG A 236 13.57 -13.33 -5.46
N ARG A 237 13.71 -13.23 -4.14
CA ARG A 237 14.93 -12.76 -3.50
C ARG A 237 16.05 -13.79 -3.66
N ASN A 238 17.24 -13.35 -4.02
CA ASN A 238 18.43 -14.18 -4.20
C ASN A 238 19.02 -14.67 -2.89
#